data_AF-A0A3P0XAW2-F1
#
_entry.id   AF-A0A3P0XAW2-F1
#
_cell.length_a   1.000
_cell.length_b   1.000
_cell.length_c   1.000
_cell.angle_alpha   90.00
_cell.angle_beta   90.00
_cell.angle_gamma   90.00
#
_symmetry.space_group_name_H-M   'P 1'
#
loop_
_entity.id
_entity.type
_entity.pdbx_description
1 polymer ?
#
loop_
_entity_poly.entity_id
_entity_poly.type
_entity_poly.pdbx_seq_one_letter_code
_entity_poly.pdbx_strand_id
1 'polypeptide(L)'
;MMGMTTVMLTGHAEWQGERFDFKLGEWAGGIGLMMRRSGYGSTQEIGAGIWPSIEKAQDIADQTVKRLLSPECAISWMQLSS
;
A
#
# COMPACT_ATOMS: atom_id res chain seq x y z
N MET A 1 -11.76 -14.05 9.98
CA MET A 1 -10.63 -13.41 9.28
C MET A 1 -11.01 -13.38 7.80
N MET A 2 -11.55 -12.29 7.28
CA MET A 2 -11.90 -12.17 5.86
C MET A 2 -10.67 -11.63 5.13
N GLY A 3 -9.98 -12.49 4.38
CA GLY A 3 -8.74 -12.15 3.67
C GLY A 3 -9.00 -11.49 2.32
N MET A 4 -7.98 -10.86 1.74
CA MET A 4 -7.98 -10.48 0.31
C MET A 4 -8.27 -11.70 -0.55
N THR A 5 -9.28 -11.58 -1.41
CA THR A 5 -9.70 -12.64 -2.34
C THR A 5 -8.63 -12.84 -3.41
N THR A 6 -8.10 -11.74 -3.97
CA THR A 6 -7.02 -11.75 -4.96
C THR A 6 -6.18 -10.48 -4.82
N VAL A 7 -4.85 -10.61 -4.69
CA VAL A 7 -3.93 -9.46 -4.76
C VAL A 7 -3.62 -9.18 -6.22
N MET A 8 -3.82 -7.95 -6.66
CA MET A 8 -3.64 -7.52 -8.05
C MET A 8 -2.39 -6.66 -8.23
N LEU A 9 -2.13 -5.77 -7.26
CA LEU A 9 -0.94 -4.93 -7.28
C LEU A 9 -0.23 -5.00 -5.94
N THR A 10 1.08 -4.89 -6.01
CA THR A 10 1.91 -4.57 -4.87
C THR A 10 2.66 -3.30 -5.15
N GLY A 11 3.07 -2.60 -4.11
CA GLY A 11 4.01 -1.52 -4.30
C GLY A 11 4.94 -1.39 -3.11
N HIS A 12 5.95 -0.58 -3.30
CA HIS A 12 7.06 -0.44 -2.38
C HIS A 12 7.64 0.97 -2.45
N ALA A 13 8.04 1.49 -1.30
CA ALA A 13 8.73 2.75 -1.15
C ALA A 13 9.74 2.66 0.00
N GLU A 14 10.92 3.26 -0.17
CA GLU A 14 11.96 3.30 0.85
C GLU A 14 12.57 4.70 0.93
N TRP A 15 12.79 5.19 2.15
CA TRP A 15 13.47 6.46 2.41
C TRP A 15 14.18 6.42 3.76
N GLN A 16 15.48 6.73 3.78
CA GLN A 16 16.30 6.85 5.00
C GLN A 16 16.12 5.68 6.01
N GLY A 17 16.07 4.44 5.52
CA GLY A 17 15.92 3.24 6.34
C GLY A 17 14.50 2.94 6.83
N GLU A 18 13.52 3.73 6.39
CA GLU A 18 12.10 3.41 6.51
C GLU A 18 11.57 2.84 5.21
N ARG A 19 10.71 1.84 5.33
CA ARG A 19 10.10 1.12 4.21
C ARG A 19 8.59 1.10 4.35
N PHE A 20 7.90 1.29 3.24
CA PHE A 20 6.48 1.03 3.09
C PHE A 20 6.25 -0.02 2.01
N ASP A 21 5.40 -1.00 2.33
CA ASP A 21 4.89 -1.98 1.38
C ASP A 21 3.37 -1.87 1.26
N PHE A 22 2.86 -1.94 0.04
CA PHE A 22 1.43 -1.89 -0.26
C PHE A 22 0.96 -3.18 -0.90
N LYS A 23 -0.28 -3.54 -0.62
CA LYS A 23 -1.04 -4.55 -1.37
C LYS A 23 -2.40 -4.00 -1.71
N LEU A 24 -2.75 -4.09 -2.99
CA LEU A 24 -4.07 -3.83 -3.51
C LEU A 24 -4.69 -5.12 -4.00
N GLY A 25 -5.93 -5.37 -3.62
CA GLY A 25 -6.65 -6.56 -4.02
C GLY A 25 -8.16 -6.40 -3.95
N GLU A 26 -8.88 -7.33 -4.56
CA GLU A 26 -10.34 -7.34 -4.51
C GLU A 26 -10.83 -7.78 -3.13
N TRP A 27 -11.67 -6.94 -2.52
CA TRP A 27 -12.39 -7.16 -1.26
C TRP A 27 -13.89 -7.11 -1.49
N ALA A 28 -14.66 -7.68 -0.56
CA ALA A 28 -16.12 -7.66 -0.59
C ALA A 28 -16.63 -6.20 -0.50
N GLY A 29 -16.81 -5.56 -1.65
CA GLY A 29 -17.26 -4.17 -1.77
C GLY A 29 -16.29 -3.19 -2.44
N GLY A 30 -15.11 -3.63 -2.92
CA GLY A 30 -14.20 -2.76 -3.67
C GLY A 30 -12.74 -3.20 -3.65
N ILE A 31 -11.84 -2.24 -3.81
CA ILE A 31 -10.38 -2.47 -3.78
C ILE A 31 -9.86 -2.23 -2.38
N GLY A 32 -9.45 -3.31 -1.71
CA GLY A 32 -8.79 -3.23 -0.41
C GLY A 32 -7.35 -2.74 -0.56
N LEU A 33 -6.96 -1.75 0.24
CA LEU A 33 -5.57 -1.32 0.40
C LEU A 33 -5.04 -1.72 1.77
N MET A 34 -3.96 -2.50 1.76
CA MET A 34 -3.15 -2.76 2.94
C MET A 34 -1.81 -2.06 2.80
N MET A 35 -1.34 -1.47 3.88
CA MET A 35 -0.01 -0.89 3.95
C MET A 35 0.72 -1.42 5.18
N ARG A 36 2.01 -1.64 5.04
CA ARG A 36 2.90 -1.96 6.14
C ARG A 36 4.05 -0.97 6.13
N ARG A 37 4.27 -0.30 7.26
CA ARG A 37 5.47 0.48 7.53
C ARG A 37 6.43 -0.36 8.35
N SER A 38 7.69 -0.38 7.97
CA SER A 38 8.77 -0.99 8.74
C SER A 38 9.98 -0.07 8.78
N GLY A 39 10.62 0.07 9.94
CA GLY A 39 11.76 0.96 10.13
C GLY A 39 12.01 1.26 11.61
N TYR A 40 13.25 1.64 11.96
CA TYR A 40 13.66 2.02 13.32
C TYR A 40 13.19 1.05 14.43
N GLY A 41 13.26 -0.26 14.17
CA GLY A 41 12.92 -1.29 15.15
C GLY A 41 11.43 -1.54 15.38
N SER A 42 10.54 -0.93 14.57
CA SER A 42 9.10 -1.17 14.63
C SER A 42 8.54 -1.64 13.29
N THR A 43 7.53 -2.52 13.35
CA THR A 43 6.67 -2.85 12.21
C THR A 43 5.26 -2.44 12.58
N GLN A 44 4.69 -1.51 11.82
CA GLN A 44 3.32 -1.05 12.00
C GLN A 44 2.51 -1.40 10.76
N GLU A 45 1.47 -2.20 10.96
CA GLU A 45 0.45 -2.39 9.93
C GLU A 45 -0.48 -1.18 9.94
N ILE A 46 -0.60 -0.54 8.78
CA ILE A 46 -1.46 0.62 8.57
C ILE A 46 -2.52 0.15 7.57
N GLY A 47 -3.58 -0.46 8.08
CA GLY A 47 -4.71 -0.87 7.24
C GLY A 47 -5.40 0.37 6.64
N ALA A 48 -5.64 0.38 5.32
CA ALA A 48 -6.02 1.61 4.62
C ALA A 48 -7.38 1.54 3.91
N GLY A 49 -8.25 0.62 4.33
CA GLY A 49 -9.68 0.63 3.95
C GLY A 49 -9.98 0.05 2.56
N ILE A 50 -11.23 0.26 2.12
CA ILE A 50 -11.77 -0.19 0.84
C ILE A 50 -12.07 1.04 -0.03
N TRP A 51 -11.62 1.01 -1.27
CA TRP A 51 -11.73 2.11 -2.23
C TRP A 51 -12.52 1.69 -3.47
N PRO A 52 -13.12 2.65 -4.20
CA PRO A 52 -13.95 2.34 -5.37
C PRO A 52 -13.16 1.86 -6.60
N SER A 53 -11.86 2.15 -6.69
CA SER A 53 -11.01 1.73 -7.81
C SER A 53 -9.56 1.53 -7.42
N ILE A 54 -8.79 0.86 -8.30
CA ILE A 54 -7.35 0.66 -8.15
C ILE A 54 -6.64 2.01 -8.18
N GLU A 55 -6.96 2.90 -9.13
CA GLU A 55 -6.28 4.20 -9.23
C GLU A 55 -6.47 5.02 -7.95
N LYS A 56 -7.68 5.00 -7.38
CA LYS A 56 -7.93 5.73 -6.14
C LYS A 56 -7.16 5.13 -4.97
N ALA A 57 -7.09 3.81 -4.88
CA ALA A 57 -6.34 3.14 -3.82
C ALA A 57 -4.83 3.40 -3.95
N GLN A 58 -4.28 3.41 -5.17
CA GLN A 58 -2.88 3.81 -5.43
C GLN A 58 -2.63 5.27 -5.04
N ASP A 59 -3.50 6.19 -5.42
CA ASP A 59 -3.40 7.62 -5.06
C ASP A 59 -3.36 7.82 -3.53
N ILE A 60 -4.20 7.10 -2.78
CA ILE A 60 -4.20 7.16 -1.32
C ILE A 60 -2.89 6.60 -0.74
N ALA A 61 -2.40 5.49 -1.25
CA ALA A 61 -1.11 4.93 -0.84
C ALA A 61 0.03 5.92 -1.13
N ASP A 62 0.08 6.49 -2.33
CA ASP A 62 1.09 7.45 -2.76
C ASP A 62 1.12 8.70 -1.86
N GLN A 63 -0.05 9.28 -1.59
CA GLN A 63 -0.18 10.43 -0.69
C GLN A 63 0.25 10.07 0.74
N THR A 64 -0.10 8.87 1.21
CA THR A 64 0.25 8.42 2.56
C THR A 64 1.77 8.27 2.71
N VAL A 65 2.43 7.66 1.73
CA VAL A 65 3.90 7.53 1.71
C VAL A 65 4.56 8.88 1.69
N LYS A 66 4.13 9.77 0.79
CA LYS A 66 4.73 11.10 0.66
C LYS A 66 4.58 11.92 1.94
N ARG A 67 3.48 11.73 2.67
CA ARG A 67 3.24 12.38 3.96
C ARG A 67 4.03 11.77 5.12
N LEU A 68 4.20 10.45 5.14
CA LEU A 68 4.79 9.74 6.29
C LEU A 68 6.29 9.43 6.15
N LEU A 69 6.81 9.30 4.92
CA LEU A 69 8.23 9.11 4.61
C LEU A 69 8.86 10.42 4.15
N SER A 70 8.52 10.85 2.93
CA SER A 70 9.09 12.03 2.29
C SER A 70 8.33 12.33 0.99
N PRO A 71 8.05 13.61 0.67
CA PRO A 71 7.51 13.99 -0.63
C PRO A 71 8.38 13.58 -1.82
N GLU A 72 9.69 13.40 -1.61
CA GLU A 72 10.68 13.01 -2.62
C GLU A 72 10.86 11.50 -2.75
N CYS A 73 10.16 10.71 -1.92
CA CYS A 73 10.28 9.26 -1.96
C CYS A 73 9.73 8.70 -3.28
N ALA A 74 10.53 7.88 -3.96
CA ALA A 74 10.11 7.16 -5.14
C ALA A 74 9.21 5.97 -4.74
N ILE A 75 8.10 5.82 -5.44
CA ILE A 75 7.12 4.76 -5.19
C ILE A 75 7.08 3.86 -6.42
N SER A 76 7.30 2.57 -6.20
CA SER A 76 7.28 1.57 -7.27
C SER A 76 6.04 0.69 -7.12
N TRP A 77 5.29 0.55 -8.20
CA TRP A 77 4.13 -0.33 -8.29
C TRP A 77 4.44 -1.50 -9.24
N MET A 78 4.02 -2.69 -8.85
CA MET A 78 4.12 -3.91 -9.64
C MET A 78 2.75 -4.56 -9.73
N GLN A 79 2.26 -4.69 -10.95
CA GLN A 79 1.07 -5.48 -11.24
C GLN A 79 1.45 -6.96 -11.20
N LEU A 80 0.65 -7.75 -10.49
CA LEU A 80 0.77 -9.19 -10.49
C LEU A 80 -0.03 -9.73 -11.67
N SER A 81 0.62 -10.55 -12.50
CA SER A 81 -0.04 -11.27 -13.57
C SER A 81 -1.02 -12.28 -12.97
N SER A 82 -2.27 -12.27 -13.44
CA SER A 82 -3.26 -13.31 -13.15
C SER A 82 -2.96 -14.61 -13.89
#